data_AF-A0A2P4QSH9-F1
#
_entry.id   AF-A0A2P4QSH9-F1
#
_cell.length_a   1.000
_cell.length_b   1.000
_cell.length_c   1.000
_cell.angle_alpha   90.00
_cell.angle_beta   90.00
_cell.angle_gamma   90.00
#
_symmetry.space_group_name_H-M   'P 1'
#
loop_
_entity.id
_entity.type
_entity.pdbx_description
1 polymer ?
#
loop_
_entity_poly.entity_id
_entity_poly.type
_entity_poly.pdbx_seq_one_letter_code
_entity_poly.pdbx_strand_id
1 'polypeptide(L)'
;MTQSWSQEELNVRRRVVQFFNIRAKKRIMASFKAVDLIEQPKNGIFVSCLYWYDKKIQCDKWYFTSTDYLNLLESLTGIRLTSDEKNRIRRNLEEYKPITVGKNKNDGDEIYKDLMSYSFAKPRNVEKDIKLYEWRHLLHAVEKIINKYDKAKDIQIRKVDRIKKSIPLVKKSMDSTFIKKYICEDWIPIKKKFDKFSFGL
;
A
#
# COMPACT_ATOMS: atom_id res chain seq x y z
N MET A 1 2.99 -12.28 -2.13
CA MET A 1 2.33 -11.81 -3.37
C MET A 1 3.14 -12.13 -4.64
N THR A 2 4.42 -12.50 -4.54
CA THR A 2 5.30 -12.85 -5.67
C THR A 2 5.40 -14.35 -5.95
N GLN A 3 4.60 -15.17 -5.27
CA GLN A 3 4.62 -16.64 -5.39
C GLN A 3 3.24 -17.15 -5.80
N SER A 4 3.19 -18.37 -6.35
CA SER A 4 1.96 -19.09 -6.70
C SER A 4 1.03 -18.29 -7.61
N TRP A 5 1.57 -17.73 -8.70
CA TRP A 5 0.80 -17.01 -9.72
C TRP A 5 0.01 -17.99 -10.58
N SER A 6 -1.24 -17.66 -10.89
CA SER A 6 -2.02 -18.43 -11.84
C SER A 6 -1.52 -18.20 -13.27
N GLN A 7 -1.84 -19.11 -14.18
CA GLN A 7 -1.43 -18.96 -15.58
C GLN A 7 -2.08 -17.71 -16.20
N GLU A 8 -3.31 -17.39 -15.81
CA GLU A 8 -4.02 -16.19 -16.22
C GLU A 8 -3.29 -14.92 -15.75
N GLU A 9 -2.89 -14.86 -14.48
CA GLU A 9 -2.12 -13.74 -13.93
C GLU A 9 -0.76 -13.56 -14.63
N LEU A 10 -0.08 -14.65 -14.98
CA LEU A 10 1.18 -14.63 -15.72
C LEU A 10 0.98 -14.17 -17.17
N ASN A 11 -0.07 -14.64 -17.83
CA ASN A 11 -0.40 -14.28 -19.21
C ASN A 11 -0.66 -12.78 -19.35
N VAL A 12 -1.37 -12.19 -18.38
CA VAL A 12 -1.63 -10.75 -18.35
C VAL A 12 -0.61 -9.97 -17.53
N ARG A 13 0.44 -10.63 -17.02
CA ARG A 13 1.52 -10.05 -16.21
C ARG A 13 1.05 -9.19 -15.03
N ARG A 14 -0.11 -9.50 -14.47
CA ARG A 14 -0.75 -8.71 -13.41
C ARG A 14 -1.56 -9.58 -12.47
N ARG A 15 -1.27 -9.41 -11.18
CA ARG A 15 -2.06 -9.89 -10.04
C ARG A 15 -2.70 -8.69 -9.34
N VAL A 16 -4.00 -8.76 -9.07
CA VAL A 16 -4.68 -7.75 -8.25
C VAL A 16 -4.61 -8.15 -6.80
N VAL A 17 -4.11 -7.25 -5.95
CA VAL A 17 -3.99 -7.47 -4.52
C VAL A 17 -4.97 -6.57 -3.79
N GLN A 18 -5.96 -7.16 -3.13
CA GLN A 18 -6.88 -6.43 -2.27
C GLN A 18 -6.26 -6.24 -0.90
N PHE A 19 -6.24 -5.00 -0.42
CA PHE A 19 -5.86 -4.64 0.93
C PHE A 19 -7.10 -4.42 1.80
N PHE A 20 -7.04 -4.92 3.01
CA PHE A 20 -8.00 -4.67 4.07
C PHE A 20 -7.28 -3.94 5.19
N ASN A 21 -7.99 -3.03 5.84
CA ASN A 21 -7.50 -2.41 7.05
C ASN A 21 -8.55 -2.40 8.14
N ILE A 22 -8.12 -2.72 9.35
CA ILE A 22 -8.91 -2.57 10.56
C ILE A 22 -8.26 -1.48 11.39
N ARG A 23 -9.06 -0.49 11.75
CA ARG A 23 -8.65 0.57 12.68
C ARG A 23 -9.09 0.17 14.08
N ALA A 24 -8.15 -0.31 14.86
CA ALA A 24 -8.37 -0.58 16.27
C ALA A 24 -7.78 0.56 17.10
N LYS A 25 -8.63 1.50 17.53
CA LYS A 25 -8.27 2.70 18.31
C LYS A 25 -7.20 3.57 17.64
N LYS A 26 -5.93 3.23 17.85
CA LYS A 26 -4.70 3.96 17.48
C LYS A 26 -3.75 3.13 16.61
N ARG A 27 -4.21 1.98 16.12
CA ARG A 27 -3.45 1.06 15.29
C ARG A 27 -4.16 0.85 13.97
N ILE A 28 -3.38 0.85 12.89
CA ILE A 28 -3.81 0.40 11.58
C ILE A 28 -3.27 -1.02 11.43
N MET A 29 -4.17 -2.00 11.42
CA MET A 29 -3.85 -3.37 11.04
C MET A 29 -4.20 -3.51 9.57
N ALA A 30 -3.25 -3.92 8.74
CA ALA A 30 -3.49 -4.18 7.33
C ALA A 30 -3.27 -5.66 7.03
N SER A 31 -4.16 -6.24 6.25
CA SER A 31 -3.98 -7.56 5.64
C SER A 31 -4.20 -7.43 4.14
N PHE A 32 -3.75 -8.43 3.38
CA PHE A 32 -3.89 -8.42 1.93
C PHE A 32 -4.11 -9.83 1.40
N LYS A 33 -4.80 -9.92 0.27
CA LYS A 33 -4.98 -11.19 -0.47
C LYS A 33 -4.97 -10.94 -1.97
N ALA A 34 -4.54 -11.93 -2.74
CA ALA A 34 -4.75 -11.92 -4.18
C ALA A 34 -6.26 -12.09 -4.45
N VAL A 35 -6.78 -11.37 -5.45
CA VAL A 35 -8.16 -11.46 -5.89
C VAL A 35 -8.22 -11.60 -7.39
N ASP A 36 -9.25 -12.30 -7.88
CA ASP A 36 -9.51 -12.38 -9.30
C ASP A 36 -9.81 -10.99 -9.86
N LEU A 37 -9.37 -10.74 -11.11
CA LEU A 37 -9.66 -9.53 -11.86
C LEU A 37 -11.18 -9.30 -12.01
N ILE A 38 -11.98 -10.37 -12.07
CA ILE A 38 -13.43 -10.31 -12.30
C ILE A 38 -14.20 -10.06 -10.99
N GLU A 39 -13.70 -10.54 -9.85
CA GLU A 39 -14.41 -10.50 -8.57
C GLU A 39 -14.25 -9.18 -7.80
N GLN A 40 -13.64 -8.14 -8.40
CA GLN A 40 -13.28 -6.90 -7.70
C GLN A 40 -14.50 -6.18 -7.09
N PRO A 41 -14.63 -6.13 -5.73
CA PRO A 41 -15.70 -5.38 -5.11
C PRO A 41 -15.55 -3.87 -5.38
N LYS A 42 -16.67 -3.18 -5.63
CA LYS A 42 -16.69 -1.74 -6.00
C LYS A 42 -15.98 -0.81 -4.99
N ASN A 43 -15.86 -1.21 -3.72
CA ASN A 43 -15.36 -0.37 -2.62
C ASN A 43 -14.07 -0.91 -1.97
N GLY A 44 -13.25 -1.66 -2.71
CA GLY A 44 -11.98 -2.21 -2.22
C GLY A 44 -10.76 -1.29 -2.42
N ILE A 45 -9.71 -1.55 -1.63
CA ILE A 45 -8.38 -0.98 -1.84
C ILE A 45 -7.58 -1.99 -2.65
N PHE A 46 -7.13 -1.63 -3.84
CA PHE A 46 -6.42 -2.55 -4.73
C PHE A 46 -5.06 -1.99 -5.13
N VAL A 47 -4.08 -2.88 -5.20
CA VAL A 47 -2.76 -2.60 -5.77
C VAL A 47 -2.47 -3.64 -6.84
N SER A 48 -2.01 -3.19 -7.99
CA SER A 48 -1.54 -4.08 -9.05
C SER A 48 -0.12 -4.54 -8.73
N CYS A 49 0.06 -5.84 -8.53
CA CYS A 49 1.37 -6.48 -8.55
C CYS A 49 1.66 -6.85 -10.00
N LEU A 50 2.74 -6.31 -10.55
CA LEU A 50 3.08 -6.37 -11.97
C LEU A 50 4.29 -7.28 -12.16
N TYR A 51 4.19 -8.32 -12.98
CA TYR A 51 5.25 -9.33 -13.14
C TYR A 51 6.04 -9.15 -14.44
N TRP A 52 7.36 -9.02 -14.31
CA TRP A 52 8.27 -8.97 -15.46
C TRP A 52 9.53 -9.79 -15.23
N TYR A 53 9.97 -10.47 -16.28
CA TYR A 53 11.27 -11.11 -16.30
C TYR A 53 12.34 -10.09 -16.74
N ASP A 54 13.27 -9.77 -15.85
CA ASP A 54 14.39 -8.89 -16.18
C ASP A 54 15.45 -9.67 -16.97
N LYS A 55 15.49 -9.42 -18.28
CA LYS A 55 16.42 -10.08 -19.21
C LYS A 55 17.89 -9.80 -18.89
N LYS A 56 18.22 -8.65 -18.28
CA LYS A 56 19.62 -8.24 -18.03
C LYS A 56 20.24 -9.06 -16.90
N ILE A 57 19.46 -9.35 -15.88
CA ILE A 57 19.90 -10.07 -14.67
C ILE A 57 19.28 -11.48 -14.54
N GLN A 58 18.52 -11.91 -15.53
CA GLN A 58 17.90 -13.24 -15.64
C GLN A 58 17.09 -13.63 -14.40
N CYS A 59 16.18 -12.76 -13.97
CA CYS A 59 15.36 -13.03 -12.80
C CYS A 59 13.96 -12.45 -12.87
N ASP A 60 13.04 -13.11 -12.18
CA ASP A 60 11.67 -12.65 -11.99
C ASP A 60 11.62 -11.43 -11.08
N LYS A 61 10.88 -10.41 -11.51
CA LYS A 61 10.66 -9.17 -10.78
C LYS A 61 9.19 -8.83 -10.70
N TRP A 62 8.83 -8.22 -9.58
CA TRP A 62 7.48 -7.74 -9.34
C TRP A 62 7.51 -6.26 -9.00
N TYR A 63 6.53 -5.52 -9.48
CA TYR A 63 6.46 -4.08 -9.34
C TYR A 63 5.08 -3.58 -8.88
N PHE A 64 5.06 -2.37 -8.33
CA PHE A 64 3.87 -1.56 -8.11
C PHE A 64 4.06 -0.16 -8.70
N THR A 65 2.96 0.55 -8.97
CA THR A 65 3.02 1.93 -9.49
C THR A 65 2.95 2.97 -8.36
N SER A 66 3.51 4.17 -8.59
CA SER A 66 3.34 5.29 -7.65
C SER A 66 1.86 5.65 -7.40
N THR A 67 0.99 5.45 -8.39
CA THR A 67 -0.45 5.69 -8.28
C THR A 67 -1.07 4.72 -7.29
N ASP A 68 -0.80 3.41 -7.44
CA ASP A 68 -1.31 2.40 -6.51
C ASP A 68 -0.79 2.63 -5.09
N TYR A 69 0.49 2.98 -4.95
CA TYR A 69 1.09 3.31 -3.66
C TYR A 69 0.41 4.47 -2.94
N LEU A 70 0.13 5.56 -3.66
CA LEU A 70 -0.54 6.73 -3.09
C LEU A 70 -1.99 6.41 -2.70
N ASN A 71 -2.71 5.69 -3.56
CA ASN A 71 -4.08 5.26 -3.26
C ASN A 71 -4.12 4.35 -2.02
N LEU A 72 -3.16 3.42 -1.91
CA LEU A 72 -3.00 2.57 -0.73
C LEU A 72 -2.75 3.41 0.52
N LEU A 73 -1.83 4.37 0.48
CA LEU A 73 -1.55 5.26 1.61
C LEU A 73 -2.78 6.08 2.05
N GLU A 74 -3.48 6.71 1.10
CA GLU A 74 -4.70 7.48 1.39
C GLU A 74 -5.75 6.58 2.05
N SER A 75 -5.90 5.34 1.57
CA SER A 75 -6.88 4.40 2.10
C SER A 75 -6.51 3.84 3.48
N LEU A 76 -5.24 3.46 3.69
CA LEU A 76 -4.75 2.98 4.97
C LEU A 76 -4.89 4.05 6.06
N THR A 77 -4.45 5.28 5.75
CA THR A 77 -4.47 6.42 6.69
C THR A 77 -5.85 7.07 6.82
N GLY A 78 -6.69 6.99 5.79
CA GLY A 78 -7.96 7.72 5.70
C GLY A 78 -7.78 9.21 5.54
N ILE A 79 -6.59 9.63 5.13
CA ILE A 79 -6.23 11.02 4.89
C ILE A 79 -6.14 11.20 3.39
N ARG A 80 -6.89 12.17 2.87
CA ARG A 80 -6.73 12.61 1.48
C ARG A 80 -5.49 13.48 1.39
N LEU A 81 -4.52 13.06 0.60
CA LEU A 81 -3.26 13.77 0.40
C LEU A 81 -3.46 14.91 -0.60
N THR A 82 -2.88 16.06 -0.29
CA THR A 82 -2.76 17.19 -1.21
C THR A 82 -1.78 16.89 -2.33
N SER A 83 -1.82 17.67 -3.42
CA SER A 83 -0.86 17.53 -4.53
C SER A 83 0.60 17.67 -4.07
N ASP A 84 0.87 18.58 -3.15
CA ASP A 84 2.21 18.80 -2.60
C ASP A 84 2.69 17.62 -1.74
N GLU A 85 1.81 17.04 -0.93
CA GLU A 85 2.13 15.84 -0.16
C GLU A 85 2.38 14.65 -1.08
N LYS A 86 1.53 14.46 -2.11
CA LYS A 86 1.75 13.41 -3.14
C LYS A 86 3.11 13.60 -3.81
N ASN A 87 3.49 14.83 -4.15
CA ASN A 87 4.80 15.11 -4.74
C ASN A 87 5.97 14.86 -3.78
N ARG A 88 5.83 15.21 -2.50
CA ARG A 88 6.84 14.90 -1.46
C ARG A 88 7.00 13.40 -1.25
N ILE A 89 5.91 12.66 -1.26
CA ILE A 89 5.93 11.19 -1.13
C ILE A 89 6.61 10.57 -2.36
N ARG A 90 6.26 11.01 -3.58
CA ARG A 90 6.94 10.54 -4.81
C ARG A 90 8.44 10.78 -4.77
N ARG A 91 8.90 11.94 -4.30
CA ARG A 91 10.34 12.22 -4.11
C ARG A 91 11.01 11.27 -3.13
N ASN A 92 10.34 10.91 -2.01
CA ASN A 92 10.89 9.89 -1.10
C ASN A 92 11.00 8.53 -1.80
N LEU A 93 10.03 8.17 -2.63
CA LEU A 93 10.06 6.89 -3.34
C LEU A 93 11.21 6.76 -4.35
N GLU A 94 11.76 7.87 -4.88
CA GLU A 94 12.92 7.82 -5.79
C GLU A 94 14.15 7.16 -5.13
N GLU A 95 14.22 7.09 -3.79
CA GLU A 95 15.28 6.36 -3.06
C GLU A 95 15.29 4.86 -3.38
N TYR A 96 14.14 4.30 -3.80
CA TYR A 96 13.99 2.90 -4.20
C TYR A 96 14.34 2.66 -5.68
N LYS A 97 14.92 3.66 -6.36
CA LYS A 97 15.44 3.57 -7.73
C LYS A 97 14.41 3.00 -8.73
N PRO A 98 13.30 3.71 -8.97
CA PRO A 98 12.26 3.20 -9.86
C PRO A 98 12.73 3.05 -11.29
N ILE A 99 12.15 2.06 -11.97
CA ILE A 99 12.20 1.97 -13.43
C ILE A 99 11.17 2.96 -13.97
N THR A 100 11.54 3.66 -15.04
CA THR A 100 10.67 4.64 -15.69
C THR A 100 10.31 4.14 -17.08
N VAL A 101 9.02 3.89 -17.33
CA VAL A 101 8.50 3.38 -18.61
C VAL A 101 7.58 4.43 -19.24
N GLY A 102 7.59 4.53 -20.57
CA GLY A 102 6.84 5.55 -21.31
C GLY A 102 6.86 5.30 -22.82
N LYS A 103 6.01 6.01 -23.56
CA LYS A 103 5.71 5.79 -25.00
C LYS A 103 6.92 5.84 -25.94
N ASN A 104 8.04 6.44 -25.52
CA ASN A 104 9.24 6.66 -26.33
C ASN A 104 10.52 6.08 -25.67
N LYS A 105 10.41 5.00 -24.88
CA LYS A 105 11.56 4.40 -24.18
C LYS A 105 11.79 2.95 -24.61
N ASN A 106 12.80 2.74 -25.46
CA ASN A 106 13.14 1.47 -26.10
C ASN A 106 13.21 0.24 -25.15
N ASP A 107 13.68 0.40 -23.91
CA ASP A 107 13.85 -0.73 -22.97
C ASP A 107 12.58 -1.07 -22.16
N GLY A 108 11.49 -0.29 -22.30
CA GLY A 108 10.28 -0.39 -21.45
C GLY A 108 8.95 -0.46 -22.19
N ASP A 109 8.96 -0.56 -23.53
CA ASP A 109 7.76 -0.47 -24.35
C ASP A 109 6.77 -1.62 -24.09
N GLU A 110 7.23 -2.84 -23.84
CA GLU A 110 6.36 -3.98 -23.50
C GLU A 110 5.64 -3.74 -22.17
N ILE A 111 6.37 -3.32 -21.14
CA ILE A 111 5.81 -3.02 -19.82
C ILE A 111 4.78 -1.90 -19.92
N TYR A 112 5.11 -0.85 -20.67
CA TYR A 112 4.23 0.29 -20.88
C TYR A 112 2.96 -0.11 -21.64
N LYS A 113 3.06 -0.95 -22.69
CA LYS A 113 1.90 -1.46 -23.44
C LYS A 113 0.96 -2.27 -22.55
N ASP A 114 1.50 -3.16 -21.73
CA ASP A 114 0.70 -3.96 -20.80
C ASP A 114 0.02 -3.06 -19.74
N LEU A 115 0.73 -2.08 -19.20
CA LEU A 115 0.14 -1.07 -18.29
C LEU A 115 -1.01 -0.29 -18.93
N MET A 116 -0.87 0.07 -20.21
CA MET A 116 -1.88 0.84 -20.96
C MET A 116 -3.08 -0.02 -21.39
N SER A 117 -2.91 -1.34 -21.51
CA SER A 117 -3.99 -2.28 -21.85
C SER A 117 -4.92 -2.56 -20.66
N TYR A 118 -4.43 -2.39 -19.42
CA TYR A 118 -5.21 -2.58 -18.22
C TYR A 118 -6.38 -1.58 -18.11
N SER A 119 -7.60 -2.13 -18.22
CA SER A 119 -8.87 -1.38 -18.22
C SER A 119 -9.13 -0.54 -16.96
N PHE A 120 -8.55 -0.89 -15.80
CA PHE A 120 -8.90 -0.31 -14.51
C PHE A 120 -8.04 0.88 -14.06
N ALA A 121 -7.03 1.28 -14.83
CA ALA A 121 -6.22 2.44 -14.48
C ALA A 121 -5.61 3.07 -15.72
N LYS A 122 -6.44 3.40 -16.72
CA LYS A 122 -5.96 4.30 -17.79
C LYS A 122 -5.37 5.53 -17.11
N PRO A 123 -4.06 5.81 -17.26
CA PRO A 123 -3.50 7.03 -16.75
C PRO A 123 -4.30 8.18 -17.37
N ARG A 124 -4.98 9.00 -16.55
CA ARG A 124 -5.75 10.15 -17.05
C ARG A 124 -4.92 11.09 -17.91
N ASN A 125 -3.59 11.06 -17.73
CA ASN A 125 -2.62 11.70 -18.60
C ASN A 125 -1.83 10.60 -19.33
N VAL A 126 -2.29 10.23 -20.52
CA VAL A 126 -1.73 9.19 -21.41
C VAL A 126 -0.27 9.47 -21.82
N GLU A 127 0.23 10.68 -21.55
CA GLU A 127 1.56 11.16 -21.96
C GLU A 127 2.66 11.07 -20.89
N LYS A 128 2.32 10.74 -19.63
CA LYS A 128 3.30 10.82 -18.54
C LYS A 128 4.03 9.50 -18.33
N ASP A 129 5.34 9.60 -18.15
CA ASP A 129 6.21 8.53 -17.67
C ASP A 129 5.62 7.86 -16.42
N ILE A 130 5.54 6.52 -16.45
CA ILE A 130 5.08 5.71 -15.33
C ILE A 130 6.31 5.23 -14.54
N LYS A 131 6.28 5.44 -13.23
CA LYS A 131 7.29 4.96 -12.29
C LYS A 131 6.88 3.63 -11.70
N LEU A 132 7.76 2.63 -11.82
CA LEU A 132 7.62 1.28 -11.29
C LEU A 132 8.65 1.03 -10.20
N TYR A 133 8.17 0.52 -9.06
CA TYR A 133 8.99 0.25 -7.88
C TYR A 133 8.89 -1.23 -7.56
N GLU A 134 10.00 -1.87 -7.17
CA GLU A 134 9.98 -3.30 -6.84
C GLU A 134 9.04 -3.59 -5.66
N TRP A 135 8.22 -4.63 -5.79
CA TRP A 135 7.18 -5.03 -4.81
C TRP A 135 7.73 -5.20 -3.39
N ARG A 136 8.95 -5.70 -3.25
CA ARG A 136 9.64 -5.87 -1.95
C ARG A 136 9.74 -4.57 -1.15
N HIS A 137 9.65 -3.40 -1.79
CA HIS A 137 9.72 -2.10 -1.13
C HIS A 137 8.36 -1.60 -0.63
N LEU A 138 7.24 -2.17 -1.07
CA LEU A 138 5.90 -1.65 -0.81
C LEU A 138 5.61 -1.49 0.68
N LEU A 139 5.75 -2.57 1.46
CA LEU A 139 5.43 -2.57 2.89
C LEU A 139 6.36 -1.63 3.66
N HIS A 140 7.67 -1.73 3.41
CA HIS A 140 8.66 -0.90 4.07
C HIS A 140 8.45 0.60 3.79
N ALA A 141 8.13 0.97 2.54
CA ALA A 141 7.84 2.35 2.17
C ALA A 141 6.58 2.87 2.88
N VAL A 142 5.51 2.07 2.94
CA VAL A 142 4.27 2.41 3.66
C VAL A 142 4.55 2.66 5.14
N GLU A 143 5.25 1.74 5.81
CA GLU A 143 5.62 1.88 7.23
C GLU A 143 6.45 3.14 7.47
N LYS A 144 7.45 3.40 6.61
CA LYS A 144 8.33 4.57 6.70
C LYS A 144 7.52 5.87 6.64
N ILE A 145 6.58 5.96 5.70
CA ILE A 145 5.73 7.15 5.55
C ILE A 145 4.79 7.31 6.74
N ILE A 146 4.07 6.27 7.15
CA ILE A 146 3.14 6.32 8.30
C ILE A 146 3.89 6.76 9.57
N ASN A 147 5.07 6.18 9.83
CA ASN A 147 5.90 6.54 10.99
C ASN A 147 6.41 7.98 10.95
N LYS A 148 6.69 8.53 9.76
CA LYS A 148 7.12 9.93 9.60
C LYS A 148 5.98 10.90 9.92
N TYR A 149 4.76 10.59 9.48
CA TYR A 149 3.57 11.39 9.79
C TYR A 149 3.20 11.35 11.27
N ASP A 150 3.38 10.19 11.93
CA ASP A 150 3.12 10.05 13.36
C ASP A 150 4.11 10.88 14.19
N LYS A 151 5.42 10.77 13.88
CA LYS A 151 6.46 11.59 14.52
C LYS A 151 6.26 13.09 14.31
N ALA A 152 5.83 13.51 13.12
CA ALA A 152 5.57 14.92 12.84
C ALA A 152 4.41 15.48 13.68
N LYS A 153 3.37 14.67 13.92
CA LYS A 153 2.25 15.02 14.82
C LYS A 153 2.69 15.04 16.28
N ASP A 154 3.48 14.07 16.72
CA ASP A 154 4.08 14.06 18.07
C ASP A 154 4.98 15.28 18.31
N ILE A 155 5.76 15.73 17.32
CA ILE A 155 6.59 16.94 17.41
C ILE A 155 5.71 18.20 17.54
N GLN A 156 4.59 18.28 16.80
CA GLN A 156 3.64 19.38 16.94
C GLN A 156 2.93 19.35 18.30
N ILE A 157 2.51 18.18 18.79
CA ILE A 157 1.87 18.02 20.10
C ILE A 157 2.86 18.42 21.22
N ARG A 158 4.10 17.94 21.20
CA ARG A 158 5.14 18.31 22.18
C ARG A 158 5.49 19.80 22.15
N LYS A 159 5.46 20.45 20.98
CA LYS A 159 5.62 21.92 20.88
C LYS A 159 4.42 22.65 21.48
N VAL A 160 3.20 22.19 21.19
CA VAL A 160 1.96 22.76 21.73
C VAL A 160 1.86 22.56 23.25
N ASP A 161 2.30 21.42 23.79
CA ASP A 161 2.29 21.15 25.23
C ASP A 161 3.36 21.94 26.01
N ARG A 162 4.51 22.28 25.37
CA ARG A 162 5.44 23.27 25.95
C ARG A 162 4.84 24.67 26.01
N ILE A 163 4.02 25.03 25.02
CA ILE A 163 3.39 26.36 24.93
C ILE A 163 2.15 26.44 25.84
N LYS A 164 1.42 25.35 26.07
CA LYS A 164 0.16 25.30 26.84
C LYS A 164 0.30 25.15 28.35
N LYS A 165 1.51 25.24 28.92
CA LYS A 165 1.73 25.21 30.39
C LYS A 165 1.17 26.43 31.14
N SER A 166 0.38 27.30 30.51
CA SER A 166 -0.16 28.53 31.11
C SER A 166 -1.69 28.69 31.11
N ILE A 167 -2.50 27.71 30.66
CA ILE A 167 -3.98 27.83 30.75
C ILE A 167 -4.64 26.46 30.93
N PRO A 168 -5.52 26.24 31.94
CA PRO A 168 -6.28 25.00 32.07
C PRO A 168 -7.59 25.12 31.29
N LEU A 169 -7.83 24.26 30.30
CA LEU A 169 -9.18 23.92 29.83
C LEU A 169 -9.20 22.63 29.00
N VAL A 170 -10.11 21.76 29.45
CA VAL A 170 -10.64 20.49 28.96
C VAL A 170 -10.32 20.15 27.50
N LYS A 171 -9.62 19.02 27.28
CA LYS A 171 -9.51 18.38 25.97
C LYS A 171 -9.96 16.93 26.05
N LYS A 172 -10.90 16.54 25.18
CA LYS A 172 -11.19 15.14 24.83
C LYS A 172 -9.89 14.47 24.38
N SER A 173 -9.42 13.52 25.17
CA SER A 173 -8.13 12.86 24.97
C SER A 173 -8.24 11.72 23.94
N MET A 174 -7.27 11.64 23.04
CA MET A 174 -6.90 10.39 22.38
C MET A 174 -5.39 10.27 22.56
N ASP A 175 -4.97 9.49 23.57
CA ASP A 175 -3.58 9.42 24.07
C ASP A 175 -2.67 8.40 23.33
N SER A 176 -1.62 8.87 22.65
CA SER A 176 -0.82 8.18 21.62
C SER A 176 0.22 7.23 22.21
N THR A 177 -0.15 5.96 22.33
CA THR A 177 0.82 4.95 22.71
C THR A 177 0.73 3.70 21.80
N PHE A 178 1.86 3.44 21.15
CA PHE A 178 2.34 2.13 20.69
C PHE A 178 1.75 1.53 19.42
N ILE A 179 2.27 1.99 18.27
CA ILE A 179 2.48 1.14 17.08
C ILE A 179 3.85 0.46 17.22
N LYS A 180 3.96 -0.46 18.18
CA LYS A 180 4.99 -1.50 18.11
C LYS A 180 4.27 -2.80 17.83
N LYS A 181 4.81 -3.49 16.82
CA LYS A 181 4.62 -4.92 16.52
C LYS A 181 3.49 -5.26 15.52
N TYR A 182 3.95 -5.85 14.40
CA TYR A 182 3.30 -6.79 13.49
C TYR A 182 2.59 -6.24 12.24
N ILE A 183 3.36 -6.09 11.16
CA ILE A 183 2.95 -6.63 9.85
C ILE A 183 3.46 -8.08 9.87
N CYS A 184 2.58 -9.05 10.10
CA CYS A 184 2.94 -10.47 9.99
C CYS A 184 2.74 -10.91 8.55
N GLU A 185 3.83 -11.34 7.90
CA GLU A 185 3.78 -12.36 6.86
C GLU A 185 3.24 -13.65 7.53
N ASP A 186 2.20 -14.22 6.93
CA ASP A 186 1.62 -15.56 7.13
C ASP A 186 1.44 -16.10 8.55
N TRP A 187 0.21 -16.10 9.09
CA TRP A 187 -0.22 -17.13 10.06
C TRP A 187 -1.71 -17.50 9.91
N ILE A 188 -1.95 -18.74 9.47
CA ILE A 188 -3.04 -19.58 9.97
C ILE A 188 -2.57 -20.16 11.31
N PRO A 189 -3.38 -20.09 12.38
CA PRO A 189 -3.41 -21.19 13.32
C PRO A 189 -4.84 -21.71 13.53
N ILE A 190 -5.04 -22.93 13.05
CA ILE A 190 -6.07 -23.84 13.53
C ILE A 190 -5.83 -24.03 15.04
N LYS A 191 -6.76 -23.55 15.87
CA LYS A 191 -7.04 -24.18 17.16
C LYS A 191 -8.54 -24.36 17.33
N LYS A 192 -8.97 -25.61 17.13
CA LYS A 192 -10.20 -26.17 17.69
C LYS A 192 -10.30 -25.77 19.17
N LYS A 193 -11.37 -25.08 19.52
CA LYS A 193 -12.05 -25.27 20.80
C LYS A 193 -13.54 -25.14 20.53
N PHE A 194 -14.17 -26.29 20.29
CA PHE A 194 -15.59 -26.46 20.49
C PHE A 194 -15.81 -26.39 22.01
N ASP A 195 -16.22 -25.23 22.50
CA ASP A 195 -16.86 -25.16 23.81
C ASP A 195 -18.37 -25.16 23.60
N LYS A 196 -18.99 -26.16 24.23
CA LYS A 196 -20.42 -26.47 24.28
C LYS A 196 -21.27 -25.22 24.46
N PHE A 197 -22.27 -25.05 23.60
CA PHE A 197 -23.54 -24.48 23.99
C PHE A 197 -24.65 -25.47 23.67
N SER A 198 -25.04 -26.19 24.71
CA SER A 198 -26.32 -26.86 24.82
C SER A 198 -27.40 -25.79 25.00
N PHE A 199 -28.30 -25.69 24.05
CA PHE A 199 -29.73 -25.39 24.23
C PHE A 199 -30.38 -26.25 23.14
N GLY A 200 -31.16 -27.30 23.42
CA GLY A 200 -32.13 -27.43 24.49
C GLY A 200 -33.48 -27.61 23.80
N LEU A 201 -33.81 -28.85 23.50
CA LEU A 201 -35.14 -29.45 23.47
C LEU A 201 -34.96 -30.95 23.73
#